data_AF-A0A7V9MK83-F1
#
_entry.id   AF-A0A7V9MK83-F1
#
_cell.length_a   1.000
_cell.length_b   1.000
_cell.length_c   1.000
_cell.angle_alpha   90.00
_cell.angle_beta   90.00
_cell.angle_gamma   90.00
#
_symmetry.space_group_name_H-M   'P 1'
#
loop_
_entity.id
_entity.type
_entity.pdbx_description
1 polymer ?
#
loop_
_entity_poly.entity_id
_entity_poly.type
_entity_poly.pdbx_seq_one_letter_code
_entity_poly.pdbx_strand_id
1 'polypeptide(L)'
;MKKPLLIIFLVLLVDQVSKIWIKTNMHLGQEFSALGNWFIIHFTENYGMAFGLEFAGEYGKLFLSVFRIVAIGAIAWYLYKLVKEKVHAGLIVSISLILAGAIGNMIDSAFYGLIFSDSFNQLAQFMPEEGGYSGFLHGRVVDMLYFPILEGYFPEWLPFWGGEHFLFFRPVFNVADSAITIGVFILLFFQKSFFSTDSVKTNEIQKEQTKNSESISNPA
;
A
#
# COMPACT_ATOMS: atom_id res chain seq x y z
N MET A 1 0.21 -3.28 21.00
CA MET A 1 0.76 -3.98 19.82
C MET A 1 -0.22 -4.92 19.11
N LYS A 2 -1.06 -5.70 19.81
CA LYS A 2 -1.94 -6.70 19.16
C LYS A 2 -2.87 -6.14 18.06
N LYS A 3 -3.56 -5.02 18.30
CA LYS A 3 -4.49 -4.42 17.32
C LYS A 3 -3.81 -3.96 16.02
N PRO A 4 -2.72 -3.16 16.04
CA PRO A 4 -1.96 -2.81 14.84
C PRO A 4 -1.49 -4.01 14.02
N LEU A 5 -0.96 -5.04 14.69
CA LEU A 5 -0.45 -6.24 14.02
C LEU A 5 -1.57 -7.01 13.31
N LEU A 6 -2.76 -7.05 13.90
CA LEU A 6 -3.93 -7.67 13.26
C LEU A 6 -4.34 -6.92 11.98
N ILE A 7 -4.36 -5.58 12.02
CA ILE A 7 -4.66 -4.75 10.83
C ILE A 7 -3.64 -5.03 9.74
N ILE A 8 -2.35 -5.00 10.08
CA ILE A 8 -1.26 -5.25 9.13
C ILE A 8 -1.40 -6.65 8.52
N PHE A 9 -1.61 -7.67 9.35
CA PHE A 9 -1.76 -9.04 8.90
C PHE A 9 -2.94 -9.22 7.94
N LEU A 10 -4.11 -8.66 8.26
CA LEU A 10 -5.30 -8.81 7.42
C LEU A 10 -5.14 -8.11 6.07
N VAL A 11 -4.56 -6.89 6.05
CA VAL A 11 -4.29 -6.18 4.79
C VAL A 11 -3.30 -6.95 3.93
N LEU A 12 -2.20 -7.43 4.51
CA LEU A 12 -1.21 -8.24 3.79
C LEU A 12 -1.78 -9.55 3.27
N LEU A 13 -2.66 -10.21 4.04
CA LEU A 13 -3.30 -11.45 3.63
C LEU A 13 -4.17 -11.21 2.38
N VAL A 14 -5.01 -10.18 2.40
CA VAL A 14 -5.87 -9.85 1.25
C VAL A 14 -5.04 -9.41 0.04
N ASP A 15 -4.02 -8.57 0.26
CA ASP A 15 -3.12 -8.11 -0.80
C ASP A 15 -2.40 -9.28 -1.47
N GLN A 16 -1.71 -10.12 -0.71
CA GLN A 16 -0.91 -11.21 -1.29
C GLN A 16 -1.77 -12.32 -1.89
N VAL A 17 -2.90 -12.68 -1.26
CA VAL A 17 -3.82 -13.67 -1.85
C VAL A 17 -4.37 -13.18 -3.18
N SER A 18 -4.81 -11.92 -3.25
CA SER A 18 -5.35 -11.36 -4.49
C SER A 18 -4.29 -11.30 -5.59
N LYS A 19 -3.06 -10.86 -5.28
CA LYS A 19 -1.96 -10.78 -6.25
C LYS A 19 -1.52 -12.15 -6.79
N ILE A 20 -1.37 -13.14 -5.89
CA ILE A 20 -1.03 -14.52 -6.29
C ILE A 20 -2.13 -15.09 -7.19
N TRP A 21 -3.40 -14.86 -6.85
CA TRP A 21 -4.53 -15.33 -7.66
C TRP A 21 -4.51 -14.72 -9.06
N ILE A 22 -4.35 -13.40 -9.18
CA ILE A 22 -4.24 -12.71 -10.46
C ILE A 22 -3.09 -13.30 -11.29
N LYS A 23 -1.89 -13.41 -10.70
CA LYS A 23 -0.69 -13.82 -11.41
C LYS A 23 -0.75 -15.27 -11.93
N THR A 24 -1.50 -16.14 -11.25
CA THR A 24 -1.62 -17.57 -11.58
C THR A 24 -2.87 -17.91 -12.40
N ASN A 25 -3.82 -16.99 -12.56
CA ASN A 25 -5.08 -17.25 -13.26
C ASN A 25 -5.37 -16.28 -14.42
N MET A 26 -4.57 -15.23 -14.59
CA MET A 26 -4.75 -14.23 -15.65
C MET A 26 -3.49 -14.05 -16.48
N HIS A 27 -3.69 -13.81 -17.78
CA HIS A 27 -2.63 -13.34 -18.67
C HIS A 27 -2.39 -11.84 -18.45
N LEU A 28 -1.15 -11.38 -18.64
CA LEU A 28 -0.83 -9.96 -18.55
C LEU A 28 -1.69 -9.16 -19.55
N GLY A 29 -2.33 -8.09 -19.08
CA GLY A 29 -3.27 -7.26 -19.84
C GLY A 29 -4.68 -7.83 -19.95
N GLN A 30 -4.96 -9.01 -19.41
CA GLN A 30 -6.30 -9.57 -19.38
C GLN A 30 -7.20 -8.76 -18.45
N GLU A 31 -8.45 -8.60 -18.86
CA GLU A 31 -9.48 -7.89 -18.11
C GLU A 31 -10.73 -8.75 -17.91
N PHE A 32 -11.39 -8.58 -16.77
CA PHE A 32 -12.79 -8.99 -16.61
C PHE A 32 -13.57 -8.00 -15.75
N SER A 33 -14.86 -7.85 -16.06
CA SER A 33 -15.78 -7.03 -15.28
C SER A 33 -16.08 -7.71 -13.94
N ALA A 34 -15.72 -7.05 -12.84
CA ALA A 34 -16.07 -7.50 -11.50
C ALA A 34 -17.42 -6.93 -11.04
N LEU A 35 -17.71 -5.66 -11.39
CA LEU A 35 -19.01 -5.04 -11.11
C LEU A 35 -19.39 -4.06 -12.22
N GLY A 36 -20.07 -4.58 -13.24
CA GLY A 36 -20.47 -3.81 -14.42
C GLY A 36 -19.26 -3.16 -15.11
N ASN A 37 -19.49 -2.01 -15.75
CA ASN A 37 -18.40 -1.29 -16.43
C ASN A 37 -17.63 -0.34 -15.50
N TRP A 38 -17.97 -0.31 -14.21
CA TRP A 38 -17.38 0.61 -13.22
C TRP A 38 -16.18 0.01 -12.48
N PHE A 39 -16.21 -1.30 -12.22
CA PHE A 39 -15.11 -1.98 -11.54
C PHE A 39 -14.64 -3.17 -12.36
N ILE A 40 -13.41 -3.04 -12.85
CA ILE A 40 -12.75 -4.00 -13.72
C ILE A 40 -11.52 -4.53 -12.99
N ILE A 41 -11.31 -5.84 -13.12
CA ILE A 41 -10.04 -6.44 -12.75
C ILE A 41 -9.19 -6.49 -14.00
N HIS A 42 -8.11 -5.70 -14.03
CA HIS A 42 -7.15 -5.60 -15.13
C HIS A 42 -5.77 -6.03 -14.65
N PHE A 43 -5.25 -7.15 -15.12
CA PHE A 43 -3.93 -7.59 -14.68
C PHE A 43 -2.82 -6.78 -15.35
N THR A 44 -2.08 -6.00 -14.55
CA THR A 44 -0.85 -5.34 -14.97
C THR A 44 0.27 -5.53 -13.95
N GLU A 45 1.51 -5.34 -14.39
CA GLU A 45 2.70 -5.44 -13.56
C GLU A 45 3.49 -4.14 -13.60
N ASN A 46 3.71 -3.54 -12.44
CA ASN A 46 4.41 -2.29 -12.30
C ASN A 46 5.84 -2.51 -11.82
N TYR A 47 6.80 -1.94 -12.53
CA TYR A 47 8.22 -1.94 -12.13
C TYR A 47 8.48 -1.09 -10.87
N GLY A 48 7.48 -0.42 -10.31
CA GLY A 48 7.61 0.45 -9.15
C GLY A 48 7.99 1.88 -9.52
N MET A 49 7.70 2.30 -10.76
CA MET A 49 8.04 3.62 -11.28
C MET A 49 6.76 4.39 -11.58
N ALA A 50 6.65 5.60 -11.06
CA ALA A 50 5.53 6.48 -11.37
C ALA A 50 5.75 7.16 -12.73
N PHE A 51 4.68 7.31 -13.51
CA PHE A 51 4.66 8.06 -14.79
C PHE A 51 5.53 7.50 -15.93
N GLY A 52 5.88 6.21 -15.91
CA GLY A 52 6.59 5.56 -17.03
C GLY A 52 8.03 6.06 -17.24
N LEU A 53 8.58 6.85 -16.32
CA LEU A 53 9.98 7.26 -16.34
C LEU A 53 10.83 6.13 -15.77
N GLU A 54 11.43 5.34 -16.66
CA GLU A 54 12.44 4.35 -16.30
C GLU A 54 13.74 5.04 -15.92
N PHE A 55 13.84 5.45 -14.65
CA PHE A 55 15.06 6.07 -14.15
C PHE A 55 16.14 4.99 -13.97
N ALA A 56 17.21 5.05 -14.76
CA ALA A 56 18.42 4.24 -14.57
C ALA A 56 18.24 2.69 -14.60
N GLY A 57 17.18 2.16 -15.22
CA GLY A 57 16.96 0.72 -15.39
C GLY A 57 17.01 -0.07 -14.07
N GLU A 58 17.76 -1.17 -14.05
CA GLU A 58 17.91 -2.05 -12.87
C GLU A 58 18.44 -1.31 -11.62
N TYR A 59 19.38 -0.36 -11.80
CA TYR A 59 19.92 0.41 -10.68
C TYR A 59 18.86 1.29 -10.03
N GLY A 60 17.97 1.89 -10.83
CA GLY A 60 16.86 2.68 -10.31
C GLY A 60 15.84 1.83 -9.57
N LYS A 61 15.52 0.64 -10.10
CA LYS A 61 14.67 -0.33 -9.40
C LYS A 61 15.24 -0.71 -8.04
N LEU A 62 16.53 -1.08 -8.00
CA LEU A 62 17.21 -1.45 -6.77
C LEU A 62 17.20 -0.29 -5.76
N PHE A 63 17.51 0.93 -6.20
CA PHE A 63 17.46 2.11 -5.36
C PHE A 63 16.08 2.33 -4.75
N LEU A 64 15.01 2.25 -5.56
CA LEU A 64 13.63 2.40 -5.10
C LEU A 64 13.25 1.32 -4.07
N SER A 65 13.66 0.07 -4.31
CA SER A 65 13.43 -1.04 -3.39
C SER A 65 14.18 -0.84 -2.06
N VAL A 66 15.46 -0.45 -2.10
CA VAL A 66 16.25 -0.17 -0.88
C VAL A 66 15.68 1.01 -0.11
N PHE A 67 15.34 2.11 -0.79
CA PHE A 67 14.68 3.26 -0.18
C PHE A 67 13.37 2.84 0.52
N ARG A 68 12.57 2.00 -0.13
CA ARG A 68 11.32 1.47 0.45
C ARG A 68 11.57 0.65 1.72
N ILE A 69 12.61 -0.19 1.76
CA ILE A 69 12.99 -0.93 2.98
C ILE A 69 13.30 0.04 4.12
N VAL A 70 14.11 1.07 3.86
CA VAL A 70 14.47 2.07 4.87
C VAL A 70 13.21 2.80 5.37
N ALA A 71 12.32 3.21 4.47
CA ALA A 71 11.07 3.86 4.81
C ALA A 71 10.15 2.96 5.66
N ILE A 72 10.01 1.67 5.30
CA ILE A 72 9.26 0.67 6.08
C ILE A 72 9.84 0.55 7.50
N GLY A 73 11.16 0.47 7.63
CA GLY A 73 11.83 0.43 8.93
C GLY A 73 11.53 1.65 9.80
N ALA A 74 11.59 2.85 9.20
CA ALA A 74 11.27 4.10 9.87
C ALA A 74 9.78 4.16 10.31
N ILE A 75 8.86 3.77 9.43
CA ILE A 75 7.42 3.73 9.73
C ILE A 75 7.10 2.70 10.82
N ALA A 76 7.73 1.52 10.77
CA ALA A 76 7.56 0.48 11.78
C ALA A 76 8.05 0.93 13.16
N TRP A 77 9.23 1.57 13.21
CA TRP A 77 9.75 2.19 14.43
C TRP A 77 8.83 3.28 14.96
N TYR A 78 8.33 4.16 14.08
CA TYR A 78 7.40 5.21 14.46
C TYR A 78 6.08 4.65 15.01
N LEU A 79 5.51 3.64 14.35
CA LEU A 79 4.32 2.93 14.84
C LEU A 79 4.55 2.33 16.22
N TYR A 80 5.69 1.68 16.45
CA TYR A 80 6.04 1.13 17.75
C TYR A 80 6.07 2.22 18.84
N LYS A 81 6.71 3.36 18.54
CA LYS A 81 6.74 4.51 19.45
C LYS A 81 5.33 5.03 19.77
N LEU A 82 4.50 5.25 18.75
CA LEU A 82 3.13 5.73 18.90
C LEU A 82 2.27 4.80 19.78
N VAL A 83 2.40 3.48 19.58
CA VAL A 83 1.66 2.50 20.38
C VAL A 83 2.13 2.51 21.84
N LYS A 84 3.43 2.69 22.10
CA LYS A 84 3.98 2.78 23.46
C LYS A 84 3.51 4.06 24.17
N GLU A 85 3.39 5.16 23.44
CA GLU A 85 2.91 6.45 23.93
C GLU A 85 1.38 6.53 24.07
N LYS A 86 0.64 5.47 23.71
CA LYS A 86 -0.83 5.38 23.79
C LYS A 86 -1.53 6.56 23.09
N VAL A 87 -0.97 7.01 21.96
CA VAL A 87 -1.57 8.08 21.16
C VAL A 87 -2.93 7.68 20.59
N HIS A 88 -3.63 8.65 20.00
CA HIS A 88 -4.96 8.46 19.44
C HIS A 88 -5.05 7.22 18.52
N ALA A 89 -6.06 6.37 18.76
CA ALA A 89 -6.21 5.10 18.05
C ALA A 89 -6.32 5.26 16.53
N GLY A 90 -6.96 6.34 16.07
CA GLY A 90 -7.05 6.67 14.63
C GLY A 90 -5.68 6.86 13.97
N LEU A 91 -4.75 7.55 14.65
CA LEU A 91 -3.38 7.73 14.16
C LEU A 91 -2.66 6.37 14.05
N ILE A 92 -2.82 5.52 15.06
CA ILE A 92 -2.25 4.16 15.06
C ILE A 92 -2.82 3.33 13.90
N VAL A 93 -4.12 3.40 13.65
CA VAL A 93 -4.78 2.70 12.53
C VAL A 93 -4.23 3.21 11.19
N SER A 94 -4.16 4.52 10.97
CA SER A 94 -3.61 5.11 9.76
C SER A 94 -2.19 4.66 9.45
N ILE A 95 -1.30 4.72 10.45
CA ILE A 95 0.10 4.30 10.27
C ILE A 95 0.19 2.79 10.05
N SER A 96 -0.69 2.00 10.68
CA SER A 96 -0.76 0.55 10.44
C SER A 96 -1.16 0.23 8.99
N LEU A 97 -2.12 0.95 8.41
CA LEU A 97 -2.54 0.78 7.00
C LEU A 97 -1.41 1.15 6.03
N ILE A 98 -0.75 2.30 6.26
CA ILE A 98 0.39 2.74 5.43
C ILE A 98 1.52 1.71 5.50
N LEU A 99 1.86 1.24 6.70
CA LEU A 99 2.89 0.22 6.88
C LEU A 99 2.53 -1.10 6.19
N ALA A 100 1.28 -1.54 6.31
CA ALA A 100 0.81 -2.78 5.69
C ALA A 100 0.90 -2.71 4.16
N GLY A 101 0.41 -1.64 3.54
CA GLY A 101 0.51 -1.48 2.09
C GLY A 101 1.96 -1.33 1.62
N ALA A 102 2.79 -0.59 2.34
CA ALA A 102 4.22 -0.48 2.03
C ALA A 102 4.92 -1.85 2.06
N ILE A 103 4.63 -2.68 3.07
CA ILE A 103 5.14 -4.05 3.16
C ILE A 103 4.60 -4.93 2.03
N GLY A 104 3.30 -4.84 1.70
CA GLY A 104 2.68 -5.63 0.62
C GLY A 104 3.39 -5.43 -0.71
N ASN A 105 3.52 -4.19 -1.16
CA ASN A 105 4.26 -3.89 -2.40
C ASN A 105 5.76 -4.20 -2.31
N MET A 106 6.33 -4.21 -1.11
CA MET A 106 7.72 -4.61 -0.90
C MET A 106 7.92 -6.12 -1.04
N ILE A 107 6.95 -6.95 -0.62
CA ILE A 107 7.00 -8.41 -0.80
C ILE A 107 7.10 -8.74 -2.29
N ASP A 108 6.25 -8.14 -3.13
CA ASP A 108 6.29 -8.34 -4.57
C ASP A 108 7.66 -7.95 -5.14
N SER A 109 8.12 -6.73 -4.81
CA SER A 109 9.40 -6.22 -5.31
C SER A 109 10.58 -7.08 -4.85
N ALA A 110 10.53 -7.62 -3.64
CA ALA A 110 11.59 -8.46 -3.10
C ALA A 110 11.59 -9.88 -3.69
N PHE A 111 10.42 -10.51 -3.80
CA PHE A 111 10.34 -11.96 -3.99
C PHE A 111 9.66 -12.40 -5.28
N TYR A 112 8.77 -11.62 -5.90
CA TYR A 112 8.01 -12.13 -7.05
C TYR A 112 8.90 -12.40 -8.26
N GLY A 113 9.99 -11.65 -8.41
CA GLY A 113 11.03 -11.94 -9.40
C GLY A 113 11.66 -13.32 -9.20
N LEU A 114 11.83 -13.75 -7.95
CA LEU A 114 12.48 -15.02 -7.62
C LEU A 114 11.55 -16.24 -7.71
N ILE A 115 10.28 -16.07 -7.31
CA ILE A 115 9.37 -17.20 -7.05
C ILE A 115 8.34 -17.43 -8.15
N PHE A 116 8.25 -16.55 -9.14
CA PHE A 116 7.33 -16.72 -10.27
C PHE A 116 8.07 -16.67 -11.59
N SER A 117 7.57 -17.38 -12.60
CA SER A 117 7.92 -17.12 -14.00
C SER A 117 7.33 -15.79 -14.47
N ASP A 118 7.77 -15.31 -15.63
CA ASP A 118 7.17 -14.13 -16.23
C ASP A 118 5.72 -14.43 -16.66
N SER A 119 4.94 -13.36 -16.82
CA SER A 119 3.53 -13.43 -17.23
C SER A 119 3.33 -13.06 -18.71
N PHE A 120 4.40 -13.05 -19.52
CA PHE A 120 4.32 -12.58 -20.91
C PHE A 120 3.83 -13.71 -21.83
N ASN A 121 2.64 -13.55 -22.39
CA ASN A 121 1.96 -14.56 -23.21
C ASN A 121 1.77 -15.93 -22.53
N GLN A 122 1.87 -15.98 -21.19
CA GLN A 122 1.70 -17.20 -20.40
C GLN A 122 1.17 -16.86 -19.00
N LEU A 123 0.63 -17.87 -18.32
CA LEU A 123 0.32 -17.77 -16.90
C LEU A 123 1.62 -17.89 -16.11
N ALA A 124 1.75 -17.13 -15.01
CA ALA A 124 2.93 -17.30 -14.18
C ALA A 124 2.87 -18.63 -13.44
N GLN A 125 3.95 -19.39 -13.53
CA GLN A 125 4.16 -20.57 -12.72
C GLN A 125 4.78 -20.17 -11.38
N PHE A 126 4.27 -20.74 -10.30
CA PHE A 126 4.89 -20.63 -8.98
C PHE A 126 6.06 -21.62 -8.84
N MET A 127 7.22 -21.13 -8.43
CA MET A 127 8.49 -21.87 -8.31
C MET A 127 8.82 -22.69 -9.57
N PRO A 128 9.02 -22.04 -10.74
CA PRO A 128 9.44 -22.73 -11.96
C PRO A 128 10.83 -23.38 -11.79
N GLU A 129 11.05 -24.51 -12.46
CA GLU A 129 12.32 -25.26 -12.36
C GLU A 129 13.53 -24.46 -12.85
N GLU A 130 13.32 -23.56 -13.82
CA GLU A 130 14.36 -22.70 -14.39
C GLU A 130 14.71 -21.48 -13.50
N GLY A 131 13.97 -21.29 -12.40
CA GLY A 131 14.05 -20.10 -11.56
C GLY A 131 13.09 -18.98 -12.00
N GLY A 132 12.85 -18.01 -11.11
CA GLY A 132 11.93 -16.91 -11.41
C GLY A 132 12.45 -15.94 -12.47
N TYR A 133 11.57 -15.04 -12.94
CA TYR A 133 11.87 -14.11 -14.03
C TYR A 133 12.90 -13.02 -13.71
N SER A 134 13.28 -12.84 -12.45
CA SER A 134 14.25 -11.82 -12.04
C SER A 134 14.90 -12.11 -10.68
N GLY A 135 15.82 -11.25 -10.25
CA GLY A 135 16.51 -11.35 -8.97
C GLY A 135 15.73 -10.79 -7.78
N PHE A 136 16.33 -10.94 -6.60
CA PHE A 136 15.86 -10.31 -5.36
C PHE A 136 15.79 -8.79 -5.53
N LEU A 137 14.74 -8.14 -5.01
CA LEU A 137 14.45 -6.69 -5.12
C LEU A 137 14.10 -6.17 -6.52
N HIS A 138 14.05 -7.04 -7.53
CA HIS A 138 13.74 -6.69 -8.92
C HIS A 138 12.36 -7.18 -9.38
N GLY A 139 11.55 -7.73 -8.46
CA GLY A 139 10.17 -8.12 -8.75
C GLY A 139 9.30 -6.92 -9.14
N ARG A 140 8.31 -7.20 -9.98
CA ARG A 140 7.25 -6.25 -10.35
C ARG A 140 6.10 -6.36 -9.36
N VAL A 141 5.48 -5.22 -9.06
CA VAL A 141 4.29 -5.12 -8.23
C VAL A 141 3.08 -5.51 -9.08
N VAL A 142 2.22 -6.39 -8.56
CA VAL A 142 1.01 -6.82 -9.26
C VAL A 142 -0.10 -5.83 -8.97
N ASP A 143 -0.64 -5.22 -10.02
CA ASP A 143 -1.77 -4.29 -9.96
C ASP A 143 -2.97 -4.91 -10.66
N MET A 144 -4.17 -4.71 -10.10
CA MET A 144 -5.37 -5.38 -10.59
C MET A 144 -6.66 -4.55 -10.56
N LEU A 145 -6.76 -3.59 -9.65
CA LEU A 145 -7.98 -2.83 -9.40
C LEU A 145 -8.06 -1.65 -10.37
N TYR A 146 -9.03 -1.68 -11.28
CA TYR A 146 -9.23 -0.65 -12.27
C TYR A 146 -10.66 -0.09 -12.21
N PHE A 147 -10.76 1.24 -12.18
CA PHE A 147 -12.02 1.98 -12.09
C PHE A 147 -12.04 3.08 -13.16
N PRO A 148 -12.63 2.83 -14.35
CA PRO A 148 -12.82 3.88 -15.35
C PRO A 148 -13.91 4.85 -14.87
N ILE A 149 -13.51 5.93 -14.18
CA ILE A 149 -14.45 6.87 -13.55
C ILE A 149 -15.17 7.74 -14.58
N LEU A 150 -14.45 8.22 -15.60
CA LEU A 150 -14.98 9.11 -16.62
C LEU A 150 -14.36 8.75 -17.98
N GLU A 151 -15.19 8.30 -18.91
CA GLU A 151 -14.83 8.03 -20.29
C GLU A 151 -15.74 8.86 -21.20
N GLY A 152 -15.17 9.51 -22.21
CA GLY A 152 -15.96 10.29 -23.16
C GLY A 152 -15.10 10.95 -24.23
N TYR A 153 -15.71 11.89 -24.93
CA TYR A 153 -15.03 12.71 -25.93
C TYR A 153 -15.01 14.15 -25.45
N PHE A 154 -13.90 14.85 -25.70
CA PHE A 154 -13.87 16.28 -25.48
C PHE A 154 -14.87 16.98 -26.40
N PRO A 155 -15.58 18.02 -25.92
CA PRO A 155 -16.51 18.76 -26.75
C PRO A 155 -15.86 19.33 -28.01
N GLU A 156 -16.54 19.28 -29.16
CA GLU A 156 -16.00 19.73 -30.46
C GLU A 156 -15.52 21.20 -30.47
N TRP A 157 -16.07 22.04 -29.60
CA TRP A 157 -15.68 23.46 -29.50
C TRP A 157 -14.30 23.68 -28.88
N LEU A 158 -13.64 22.64 -28.34
CA LEU A 158 -12.34 22.76 -27.71
C LEU A 158 -11.23 22.89 -28.77
N PRO A 159 -10.42 23.97 -28.76
CA PRO A 159 -9.55 24.32 -29.89
C PRO A 159 -8.40 23.33 -30.15
N PHE A 160 -7.99 22.54 -29.16
CA PHE A 160 -6.83 21.63 -29.27
C PHE A 160 -7.17 20.15 -29.07
N TRP A 161 -8.25 19.84 -28.35
CA TRP A 161 -8.63 18.46 -28.01
C TRP A 161 -10.06 18.13 -28.46
N GLY A 162 -10.76 19.01 -29.17
CA GLY A 162 -12.14 18.77 -29.56
C GLY A 162 -12.31 17.48 -30.35
N GLY A 163 -13.24 16.61 -29.91
CA GLY A 163 -13.48 15.30 -30.52
C GLY A 163 -12.48 14.20 -30.14
N GLU A 164 -11.41 14.49 -29.39
CA GLU A 164 -10.49 13.46 -28.89
C GLU A 164 -11.15 12.62 -27.78
N HIS A 165 -10.92 11.31 -27.81
CA HIS A 165 -11.37 10.41 -26.73
C HIS A 165 -10.50 10.64 -25.50
N PHE A 166 -11.14 10.79 -24.35
CA PHE A 166 -10.47 10.88 -23.08
C PHE A 166 -10.98 9.81 -22.12
N LEU A 167 -10.02 9.30 -21.36
CA LEU A 167 -10.25 8.37 -20.25
C LEU A 167 -9.59 9.02 -19.04
N PHE A 168 -10.41 9.56 -18.16
CA PHE A 168 -10.00 10.20 -16.92
C PHE A 168 -9.91 9.14 -15.82
N PHE A 169 -8.74 9.11 -15.17
CA PHE A 169 -8.33 8.10 -14.18
C PHE A 169 -8.00 6.72 -14.77
N ARG A 170 -6.84 6.66 -15.44
CA ARG A 170 -6.24 5.42 -16.00
C ARG A 170 -5.47 4.53 -15.01
N PRO A 171 -5.00 4.97 -13.83
CA PRO A 171 -4.18 4.11 -12.98
C PRO A 171 -4.90 2.83 -12.57
N VAL A 172 -4.19 1.72 -12.69
CA VAL A 172 -4.53 0.43 -12.07
C VAL A 172 -3.68 0.33 -10.80
N PHE A 173 -4.27 -0.15 -9.72
CA PHE A 173 -3.61 -0.23 -8.42
C PHE A 173 -3.99 -1.53 -7.71
N ASN A 174 -3.46 -1.74 -6.51
CA ASN A 174 -3.75 -2.94 -5.73
C ASN A 174 -4.30 -2.62 -4.33
N VAL A 175 -4.49 -3.66 -3.53
CA VAL A 175 -5.00 -3.56 -2.16
C VAL A 175 -4.00 -2.82 -1.26
N ALA A 176 -2.70 -3.05 -1.42
CA ALA A 176 -1.66 -2.31 -0.73
C ALA A 176 -1.70 -0.80 -1.01
N ASP A 177 -1.85 -0.37 -2.27
CA ASP A 177 -1.97 1.04 -2.63
C ASP A 177 -3.24 1.68 -2.05
N SER A 178 -4.33 0.91 -2.04
CA SER A 178 -5.58 1.32 -1.41
C SER A 178 -5.40 1.54 0.09
N ALA A 179 -4.68 0.65 0.78
CA ALA A 179 -4.38 0.79 2.21
C ALA A 179 -3.51 2.01 2.51
N ILE A 180 -2.47 2.28 1.71
CA ILE A 180 -1.65 3.49 1.83
C ILE A 180 -2.52 4.73 1.66
N THR A 181 -3.29 4.78 0.57
CA THR A 181 -4.16 5.91 0.23
C THR A 181 -5.17 6.20 1.33
N ILE A 182 -5.89 5.18 1.81
CA ILE A 182 -6.86 5.33 2.91
C ILE A 182 -6.16 5.79 4.19
N GLY A 183 -5.02 5.18 4.54
CA GLY A 183 -4.26 5.56 5.72
C GLY A 183 -3.83 7.04 5.69
N VAL A 184 -3.33 7.51 4.55
CA VAL A 184 -2.96 8.91 4.32
C VAL A 184 -4.18 9.84 4.39
N PHE A 185 -5.30 9.48 3.77
CA PHE A 185 -6.52 10.28 3.86
C PHE A 185 -7.00 10.44 5.31
N ILE A 186 -7.00 9.37 6.10
CA ILE A 186 -7.37 9.44 7.52
C ILE A 186 -6.42 10.39 8.26
N LEU A 187 -5.11 10.37 8.00
CA LEU A 187 -4.17 11.32 8.61
C LEU A 187 -4.51 12.76 8.26
N LEU A 188 -4.77 13.06 6.98
CA LEU A 188 -5.00 14.41 6.50
C LEU A 188 -6.33 14.99 7.03
N PHE A 189 -7.40 14.20 7.00
CA PHE A 189 -8.72 14.65 7.46
C PHE A 189 -8.80 14.78 8.98
N PHE A 190 -8.18 13.86 9.74
CA PHE A 190 -8.27 13.83 11.19
C PHE A 190 -7.05 14.40 11.92
N GLN A 191 -6.11 15.06 11.21
CA GLN A 191 -4.91 15.66 11.81
C GLN A 191 -5.24 16.52 13.04
N LYS A 192 -6.28 17.35 12.96
CA LYS A 192 -6.67 18.25 14.06
C LYS A 192 -7.11 17.46 15.28
N SER A 193 -7.89 16.39 15.09
CA SER A 193 -8.36 15.53 16.18
C SER A 193 -7.20 14.73 16.81
N PHE A 194 -6.28 14.23 15.99
CA PHE A 194 -5.15 13.43 16.47
C PHE A 194 -4.15 14.24 17.29
N PHE A 195 -3.99 15.52 16.97
CA PHE A 195 -3.04 16.42 17.62
C PHE A 195 -3.72 17.50 18.49
N SER A 196 -5.02 17.36 18.80
CA SER A 196 -5.70 18.26 19.72
C SER A 196 -5.17 18.07 21.16
N THR A 197 -4.96 19.20 21.83
CA THR A 197 -4.33 19.37 23.15
C THR A 197 -4.98 18.55 24.29
N ASP A 198 -6.16 17.99 24.09
CA ASP A 198 -6.86 17.17 25.10
C ASP A 198 -6.18 15.82 25.38
N SER A 199 -5.42 15.30 24.40
CA SER A 199 -4.61 14.08 24.57
C SER A 199 -3.40 14.29 25.49
N VAL A 200 -2.87 15.51 25.56
CA VAL A 200 -1.77 15.87 26.47
C VAL A 200 -2.28 15.93 27.90
N LYS A 201 -3.42 16.60 28.14
CA LYS A 201 -4.04 16.70 29.48
C LYS A 201 -4.44 15.33 30.04
N THR A 202 -5.03 14.46 29.22
CA THR A 202 -5.46 13.13 29.69
C THR A 202 -4.28 12.23 30.07
N ASN A 203 -3.17 12.32 29.32
CA ASN A 203 -1.94 11.56 29.61
C ASN A 203 -1.17 12.11 30.83
N GLU A 204 -1.20 13.42 31.06
CA GLU A 204 -0.63 14.02 32.29
C GLU A 204 -1.43 13.61 33.52
N ILE A 205 -2.76 13.68 33.45
CA ILE A 205 -3.66 13.26 34.55
C ILE A 205 -3.47 11.76 34.88
N GLN A 206 -3.34 10.89 33.86
CA GLN A 206 -3.07 9.46 34.11
C GLN A 206 -1.68 9.21 34.69
N LYS A 207 -0.65 9.96 34.27
CA LYS A 207 0.70 9.85 34.85
C LYS A 207 0.72 10.30 36.32
N GLU A 208 0.02 11.38 36.66
CA GLU A 208 -0.12 11.84 38.06
C GLU A 208 -0.89 10.84 38.92
N GLN A 209 -2.00 10.30 38.41
CA GLN A 209 -2.77 9.30 39.15
C GLN A 209 -1.99 7.99 39.40
N THR A 210 -1.19 7.55 38.42
CA THR A 210 -0.36 6.35 38.58
C THR A 210 0.75 6.58 39.62
N LYS A 211 1.43 7.73 39.57
CA LYS A 211 2.42 8.14 40.58
C LYS A 211 1.85 8.23 41.99
N ASN A 212 0.65 8.79 42.14
CA ASN A 212 -0.01 8.90 43.44
C ASN A 212 -0.51 7.55 43.96
N SER A 213 -0.93 6.63 43.09
CA SER A 213 -1.30 5.27 43.53
C SER A 213 -0.09 4.46 44.01
N GLU A 214 1.07 4.61 43.35
CA GLU A 214 2.31 3.93 43.74
C GLU A 214 2.86 4.46 45.08
N SER A 215 2.78 5.77 45.34
CA SER A 215 3.23 6.37 46.61
C SER A 215 2.36 5.98 47.82
N ILE A 216 1.06 5.75 47.62
CA ILE A 216 0.14 5.34 48.69
C ILE A 216 0.29 3.84 49.02
N SER A 217 0.68 3.01 48.03
CA SER A 217 0.82 1.56 48.21
C SER A 217 2.12 1.09 48.87
N ASN A 218 3.11 2.00 49.03
CA ASN A 218 4.41 1.67 49.61
C ASN A 218 4.80 2.68 50.70
N PRO A 219 4.08 2.72 51.84
CA PRO A 219 4.54 3.48 52.99
C PRO A 219 5.82 2.82 53.51
N ALA A 220 6.88 3.62 53.65
CA ALA A 220 8.18 3.22 54.17
C ALA A 220 8.08 2.55 55.56
#